data_AF-A0A326GH22-F1
#
_entry.id   AF-A0A326GH22-F1
#
_cell.length_a   1.000
_cell.length_b   1.000
_cell.length_c   1.000
_cell.angle_alpha   90.00
_cell.angle_beta   90.00
_cell.angle_gamma   90.00
#
_symmetry.space_group_name_H-M   'P 1'
#
loop_
_entity.id
_entity.type
_entity.pdbx_description
1 polymer ?
#
loop_
_entity_poly.entity_id
_entity_poly.type
_entity_poly.pdbx_seq_one_letter_code
_entity_poly.pdbx_strand_id
1 'polypeptide(L)'
;MVTGALLAACAPAEGERVPTDAALDAMLAAALMQEPPLDDREAVCLSASLAPGEKLNDPPASALRAFARLTDLPILPGSQCGFDVYPFVIASGAKAMIYTVEVEAVSATGEMTFWGHATFGNLGAKGQQFVLRKVGEKWVARPTGVSVIS
;
A
#
# COMPACT_ATOMS: atom_id res chain seq x y z
N MET A 1 -18.86 -22.99 -48.63
CA MET A 1 -17.56 -22.53 -48.10
C MET A 1 -17.63 -21.03 -47.94
N VAL A 2 -17.83 -20.55 -46.71
CA VAL A 2 -17.56 -19.15 -46.33
C VAL A 2 -16.91 -19.20 -44.96
N THR A 3 -15.64 -18.82 -44.97
CA THR A 3 -14.76 -18.52 -43.84
C THR A 3 -15.31 -17.35 -43.03
N GLY A 4 -15.35 -17.49 -41.71
CA GLY A 4 -15.69 -16.40 -40.80
C GLY A 4 -14.99 -16.64 -39.48
N ALA A 5 -13.82 -16.03 -39.33
CA ALA A 5 -12.95 -16.16 -38.17
C ALA A 5 -13.68 -15.77 -36.87
N LEU A 6 -13.85 -16.74 -35.96
CA LEU A 6 -14.00 -16.41 -34.54
C LEU A 6 -12.65 -15.90 -34.05
N LEU A 7 -12.48 -14.58 -34.08
CA LEU A 7 -11.58 -13.87 -33.17
C LEU A 7 -12.13 -14.06 -31.75
N ALA A 8 -11.84 -15.22 -31.16
CA ALA A 8 -11.83 -15.37 -29.72
C ALA A 8 -10.61 -14.59 -29.22
N ALA A 9 -10.77 -13.27 -29.09
CA ALA A 9 -9.91 -12.48 -28.24
C ALA A 9 -10.01 -13.11 -26.85
N CYS A 10 -8.93 -13.76 -26.42
CA CYS A 10 -8.78 -14.20 -25.05
C CYS A 10 -9.01 -12.99 -24.16
N ALA A 11 -10.20 -12.90 -23.54
CA ALA A 11 -10.36 -12.11 -22.35
C ALA A 11 -9.31 -12.63 -21.35
N PRO A 12 -8.48 -11.76 -20.74
CA PRO A 12 -7.63 -12.22 -19.66
C PRO A 12 -8.54 -12.81 -18.58
N ALA A 13 -8.12 -13.96 -18.03
CA ALA A 13 -8.78 -14.55 -16.88
C ALA A 13 -8.96 -13.47 -15.81
N GLU A 14 -10.11 -13.48 -15.12
CA GLU A 14 -10.44 -12.62 -13.97
C GLU A 14 -9.57 -12.95 -12.73
N GLY A 15 -8.25 -13.07 -12.93
CA GLY A 15 -7.27 -13.41 -11.93
C GLY A 15 -6.72 -12.17 -11.27
N GLU A 16 -7.18 -11.92 -10.05
CA GLU A 16 -6.62 -11.01 -9.05
C GLU A 16 -6.81 -9.50 -9.29
N ARG A 17 -8.04 -9.01 -9.10
CA ARG A 17 -8.30 -7.56 -8.90
C ARG A 17 -7.85 -7.04 -7.53
N VAL A 18 -7.38 -7.93 -6.65
CA VAL A 18 -7.00 -7.64 -5.26
C VAL A 18 -5.58 -8.17 -5.02
N PRO A 19 -4.65 -7.38 -4.48
CA PRO A 19 -3.30 -7.83 -4.13
C PRO A 19 -3.31 -9.07 -3.23
N THR A 20 -2.47 -10.05 -3.57
CA THR A 20 -2.06 -11.10 -2.62
C THR A 20 -1.37 -10.51 -1.40
N ASP A 21 -1.34 -11.23 -0.27
CA ASP A 21 -0.59 -10.82 0.93
C ASP A 21 0.87 -10.46 0.61
N ALA A 22 1.54 -11.24 -0.24
CA ALA A 22 2.92 -10.98 -0.65
C ALA A 22 3.07 -9.71 -1.51
N ALA A 23 2.05 -9.37 -2.30
CA ALA A 23 2.02 -8.12 -3.05
C ALA A 23 1.83 -6.93 -2.11
N LEU A 24 0.90 -7.05 -1.15
CA LEU A 24 0.66 -6.03 -0.14
C LEU A 24 1.88 -5.79 0.76
N ASP A 25 2.57 -6.84 1.18
CA ASP A 25 3.83 -6.74 1.93
C ASP A 25 4.87 -5.89 1.17
N ALA A 26 5.00 -6.12 -0.15
CA ALA A 26 5.92 -5.38 -0.99
C ALA A 26 5.50 -3.91 -1.16
N MET A 27 4.20 -3.63 -1.26
CA MET A 27 3.66 -2.27 -1.35
C MET A 27 3.94 -1.49 -0.06
N LEU A 28 3.63 -2.08 1.09
CA LEU A 28 3.84 -1.45 2.39
C LEU A 28 5.34 -1.24 2.66
N ALA A 29 6.18 -2.25 2.38
CA ALA A 29 7.63 -2.10 2.50
C ALA A 29 8.17 -0.95 1.64
N ALA A 30 7.62 -0.73 0.44
CA ALA A 30 8.01 0.39 -0.40
C ALA A 30 7.61 1.74 0.21
N ALA A 31 6.40 1.85 0.75
CA ALA A 31 5.95 3.06 1.45
C ALA A 31 6.83 3.37 2.68
N LEU A 32 7.24 2.35 3.44
CA LEU A 32 8.16 2.50 4.56
C LEU A 32 9.56 2.95 4.12
N MET A 33 10.12 2.34 3.08
CA MET A 33 11.47 2.69 2.60
C MET A 33 11.53 4.10 1.99
N GLN A 34 10.43 4.56 1.40
CA GLN A 34 10.32 5.91 0.87
C GLN A 34 10.46 6.97 1.97
N GLU A 35 9.88 6.72 3.14
CA GLU A 35 9.90 7.61 4.29
C GLU A 35 9.91 6.78 5.59
N PRO A 36 11.08 6.49 6.17
CA PRO A 36 11.18 5.77 7.43
C PRO A 36 10.48 6.51 8.58
N PRO A 37 10.08 5.82 9.66
CA PRO A 37 9.44 6.48 10.79
C PRO A 37 10.38 7.52 11.40
N LEU A 38 9.85 8.71 11.70
CA LEU A 38 10.63 9.77 12.35
C LEU A 38 11.02 9.36 13.78
N ASP A 39 12.17 9.84 14.26
CA ASP A 39 12.75 9.46 15.56
C ASP A 39 11.83 9.74 16.77
N ASP A 40 10.92 10.72 16.67
CA ASP A 40 9.97 11.08 17.72
C ASP A 40 8.63 10.34 17.63
N ARG A 41 8.55 9.31 16.78
CA ARG A 41 7.37 8.45 16.61
C ARG A 41 7.53 7.19 17.44
N GLU A 42 6.48 6.86 18.17
CA GLU A 42 6.43 5.76 19.12
C GLU A 42 5.63 4.57 18.57
N ALA A 43 4.92 4.75 17.46
CA ALA A 43 4.12 3.72 16.81
C ALA A 43 3.95 3.99 15.31
N VAL A 44 3.54 2.96 14.59
CA VAL A 44 3.15 3.03 13.18
C VAL A 44 1.75 2.44 13.00
N CYS A 45 0.94 3.13 12.21
CA CYS A 45 -0.42 2.73 11.87
C CYS A 45 -0.51 2.42 10.38
N LEU A 46 -1.15 1.31 10.02
CA LEU A 46 -1.21 0.84 8.63
C LEU A 46 -2.65 0.81 8.11
N SER A 47 -2.84 1.35 6.92
CA SER A 47 -4.10 1.27 6.16
C SER A 47 -3.85 0.86 4.73
N ALA A 48 -4.83 0.21 4.11
CA ALA A 48 -4.75 -0.21 2.72
C ALA A 48 -6.08 -0.04 1.99
N SER A 49 -6.02 0.38 0.73
CA SER A 49 -7.07 0.22 -0.28
C SER A 49 -6.55 -0.72 -1.34
N LEU A 50 -7.18 -1.88 -1.48
CA LEU A 50 -6.68 -3.03 -2.21
C LEU A 50 -7.29 -3.15 -3.62
N ALA A 51 -8.24 -2.29 -3.96
CA ALA A 51 -8.77 -2.17 -5.31
C ALA A 51 -9.00 -0.69 -5.68
N PRO A 52 -8.95 -0.34 -6.98
CA PRO A 52 -9.24 1.01 -7.44
C PRO A 52 -10.59 1.51 -6.94
N GLY A 53 -10.58 2.65 -6.24
CA GLY A 53 -11.78 3.27 -5.66
C GLY A 53 -12.32 2.60 -4.40
N GLU A 54 -11.62 1.60 -3.86
CA GLU A 54 -11.95 1.04 -2.55
C GLU A 54 -11.60 2.03 -1.44
N LYS A 55 -12.42 2.02 -0.38
CA LYS A 55 -12.11 2.78 0.83
C LYS A 55 -10.88 2.20 1.52
N LEU A 56 -10.17 3.06 2.25
CA LEU A 56 -9.13 2.62 3.16
C LEU A 56 -9.71 1.72 4.26
N ASN A 57 -9.07 0.58 4.45
CA ASN A 57 -9.40 -0.43 5.44
C ASN A 57 -8.13 -0.83 6.20
N ASP A 58 -8.32 -1.62 7.25
CA ASP A 58 -7.19 -2.27 7.92
C ASP A 58 -6.59 -3.35 7.02
N PRO A 59 -5.25 -3.42 6.90
CA PRO A 59 -4.62 -4.50 6.16
C PRO A 59 -4.78 -5.84 6.91
N PRO A 60 -4.70 -6.98 6.21
CA PRO A 60 -4.73 -8.30 6.82
C PRO A 60 -3.62 -8.45 7.87
N ALA A 61 -3.87 -9.25 8.90
CA ALA A 61 -2.95 -9.43 10.02
C ALA A 61 -1.58 -10.01 9.60
N SER A 62 -1.52 -10.73 8.49
CA SER A 62 -0.27 -11.19 7.87
C SER A 62 0.62 -10.02 7.47
N ALA A 63 0.07 -8.98 6.85
CA ALA A 63 0.79 -7.78 6.44
C ALA A 63 1.28 -6.97 7.63
N LEU A 64 0.46 -6.82 8.69
CA LEU A 64 0.90 -6.17 9.94
C LEU A 64 2.13 -6.87 10.53
N ARG A 65 2.10 -8.22 10.60
CA ARG A 65 3.24 -9.03 11.08
C ARG A 65 4.45 -8.95 10.17
N ALA A 66 4.25 -8.80 8.86
CA ALA A 66 5.34 -8.63 7.92
C ALA A 66 6.05 -7.30 8.09
N PHE A 67 5.26 -6.24 8.23
CA PHE A 67 5.74 -4.90 8.45
C PHE A 67 6.47 -4.73 9.79
N ALA A 68 5.98 -5.42 10.84
CA ALA A 68 6.63 -5.44 12.14
C ALA A 68 8.05 -6.04 12.14
N ARG A 69 8.50 -6.66 11.04
CA ARG A 69 9.90 -7.12 10.88
C ARG A 69 10.82 -6.03 10.29
N LEU A 70 10.26 -4.91 9.84
CA LEU A 70 10.98 -3.84 9.15
C LEU A 70 11.31 -2.65 10.07
N THR A 71 10.70 -2.60 11.26
CA THR A 71 10.89 -1.54 12.26
C THR A 71 10.68 -2.10 13.66
N ASP A 72 11.34 -1.50 14.64
CA ASP A 72 11.19 -1.86 16.06
C ASP A 72 9.96 -1.19 16.70
N LEU A 73 9.28 -0.29 15.97
CA LEU A 73 8.08 0.38 16.47
C LEU A 73 6.87 -0.57 16.49
N PRO A 74 5.99 -0.45 17.49
CA PRO A 74 4.68 -1.08 17.49
C PRO A 74 3.90 -0.78 16.21
N ILE A 75 3.40 -1.84 15.56
CA ILE A 75 2.58 -1.75 14.35
C ILE A 75 1.13 -2.02 14.70
N LEU A 76 0.26 -1.08 14.31
CA LEU A 76 -1.16 -1.12 14.59
C LEU A 76 -1.97 -0.98 13.29
N PRO A 77 -3.18 -1.57 13.23
CA PRO A 77 -4.11 -1.25 12.16
C PRO A 77 -4.56 0.22 12.25
N GLY A 78 -4.85 0.83 11.10
CA GLY A 78 -5.23 2.23 11.00
C GLY A 78 -6.49 2.57 11.81
N SER A 79 -7.42 1.61 11.97
CA SER A 79 -8.60 1.77 12.83
C SER A 79 -8.29 2.03 14.31
N GLN A 80 -7.07 1.73 14.77
CA GLN A 80 -6.61 1.99 16.14
C GLN A 80 -5.91 3.34 16.30
N CYS A 81 -5.85 4.13 15.23
CA CYS A 81 -5.17 5.42 15.23
C CYS A 81 -6.13 6.56 14.88
N GLY A 82 -5.94 7.67 15.59
CA GLY A 82 -6.61 8.92 15.36
C GLY A 82 -5.68 9.93 14.71
N PHE A 83 -6.25 11.06 14.33
CA PHE A 83 -5.50 12.18 13.77
C PHE A 83 -6.01 13.49 14.37
N ASP A 84 -5.10 14.34 14.82
CA ASP A 84 -5.36 15.72 15.23
C ASP A 84 -4.23 16.62 14.67
N VAL A 85 -3.32 17.11 15.52
CA VAL A 85 -2.09 17.78 15.08
C VAL A 85 -1.17 16.76 14.40
N TYR A 86 -1.01 15.58 14.98
CA TYR A 86 -0.25 14.48 14.43
C TYR A 86 -1.06 13.18 14.55
N PRO A 87 -0.72 12.11 13.80
CA PRO A 87 -1.33 10.82 14.03
C PRO A 87 -0.97 10.28 15.42
N PHE A 88 -1.92 9.64 16.09
CA PHE A 88 -1.70 9.09 17.42
C PHE A 88 -2.44 7.77 17.62
N VAL A 89 -1.94 6.94 18.52
CA VAL A 89 -2.62 5.70 18.93
C VAL A 89 -3.77 6.05 19.86
N ILE A 90 -5.01 5.66 19.53
CA ILE A 90 -6.22 6.05 20.28
C ILE A 90 -6.15 5.60 21.74
N ALA A 91 -5.64 4.40 21.98
CA ALA A 91 -5.63 3.80 23.32
C ALA A 91 -4.62 4.45 24.29
N SER A 92 -3.50 4.97 23.79
CA SER A 92 -2.38 5.45 24.63
C SER A 92 -2.03 6.92 24.43
N GLY A 93 -2.46 7.54 23.33
CA GLY A 93 -2.01 8.87 22.91
C GLY A 93 -0.58 8.90 22.36
N ALA A 94 0.07 7.74 22.17
CA ALA A 94 1.43 7.66 21.65
C ALA A 94 1.51 8.27 20.24
N LYS A 95 2.58 9.04 19.98
CA LYS A 95 2.78 9.67 18.67
C LYS A 95 3.00 8.61 17.61
N ALA A 96 2.25 8.69 16.52
CA ALA A 96 2.28 7.69 15.47
C ALA A 96 2.56 8.31 14.09
N MET A 97 2.99 7.46 13.17
CA MET A 97 3.06 7.75 11.74
C MET A 97 2.08 6.82 11.03
N ILE A 98 1.24 7.36 10.14
CA ILE A 98 0.32 6.53 9.35
C ILE A 98 0.98 6.23 8.01
N TYR A 99 1.07 4.96 7.66
CA TYR A 99 1.37 4.53 6.30
C TYR A 99 0.12 3.99 5.65
N THR A 100 -0.10 4.44 4.42
CA THR A 100 -1.24 4.02 3.62
C THR A 100 -0.74 3.53 2.27
N VAL A 101 -1.29 2.42 1.80
CA VAL A 101 -1.14 2.00 0.39
C VAL A 101 -2.49 1.99 -0.30
N GLU A 102 -2.56 2.57 -1.50
CA GLU A 102 -3.81 2.67 -2.26
C GLU A 102 -3.57 2.20 -3.69
N VAL A 103 -4.24 1.11 -4.09
CA VAL A 103 -4.21 0.62 -5.47
C VAL A 103 -4.98 1.58 -6.35
N GLU A 104 -4.30 2.21 -7.29
CA GLU A 104 -4.88 3.15 -8.25
C GLU A 104 -5.39 2.45 -9.51
N ALA A 105 -4.60 1.49 -10.02
CA ALA A 105 -4.94 0.77 -11.24
C ALA A 105 -4.34 -0.63 -11.25
N VAL A 106 -5.01 -1.55 -11.95
CA VAL A 106 -4.50 -2.91 -12.22
C VAL A 106 -4.55 -3.14 -13.73
N SER A 107 -3.42 -3.50 -14.31
CA SER A 107 -3.30 -3.78 -15.74
C SER A 107 -3.83 -5.18 -16.08
N ALA A 108 -4.09 -5.42 -17.37
CA ALA A 108 -4.45 -6.75 -17.87
C ALA A 108 -3.36 -7.82 -17.67
N THR A 109 -2.11 -7.41 -17.42
CA THR A 109 -0.97 -8.31 -17.16
C THR A 109 -0.72 -8.51 -15.66
N GLY A 110 -1.59 -8.00 -14.78
CA GLY A 110 -1.46 -8.12 -13.32
C GLY A 110 -0.43 -7.16 -12.71
N GLU A 111 0.02 -6.15 -13.46
CA GLU A 111 0.81 -5.05 -12.92
C GLU A 111 -0.10 -4.07 -12.20
N MET A 112 0.31 -3.61 -11.02
CA MET A 112 -0.50 -2.70 -10.21
C MET A 112 0.21 -1.37 -10.07
N THR A 113 -0.49 -0.27 -10.36
CA THR A 113 -0.06 1.06 -9.97
C THR A 113 -0.69 1.37 -8.62
N PHE A 114 0.11 1.82 -7.67
CA PHE A 114 -0.37 2.16 -6.34
C PHE A 114 0.36 3.37 -5.78
N TRP A 115 -0.27 4.02 -4.82
CA TRP A 115 0.32 5.08 -4.04
C TRP A 115 0.76 4.55 -2.68
N GLY A 116 1.99 4.86 -2.27
CA GLY A 116 2.46 4.74 -0.90
C GLY A 116 2.47 6.12 -0.25
N HIS A 117 1.74 6.28 0.84
CA HIS A 117 1.68 7.52 1.61
C HIS A 117 2.28 7.29 2.99
N ALA A 118 3.03 8.28 3.46
CA ALA A 118 3.50 8.39 4.82
C ALA A 118 3.05 9.73 5.40
N THR A 119 2.16 9.68 6.38
CA THR A 119 1.57 10.86 7.04
C THR A 119 2.16 10.99 8.44
N PHE A 120 2.85 12.11 8.69
CA PHE A 120 3.56 12.36 9.94
C PHE A 120 3.01 13.54 10.74
N GLY A 121 2.00 14.27 10.22
CA GLY A 121 1.20 15.26 10.94
C GLY A 121 0.71 16.39 10.06
N ASN A 122 0.19 17.42 10.70
CA ASN A 122 -0.21 18.70 10.12
C ASN A 122 0.91 19.45 9.37
N LEU A 123 2.16 18.97 9.49
CA LEU A 123 3.34 19.48 8.77
C LEU A 123 3.79 18.58 7.63
N GLY A 124 3.13 17.43 7.41
CA GLY A 124 3.10 16.89 6.07
C GLY A 124 2.77 15.42 5.91
N ALA A 125 2.51 15.11 4.64
CA ALA A 125 2.41 13.78 4.11
C ALA A 125 3.26 13.67 2.85
N LYS A 126 3.92 12.53 2.68
CA LYS A 126 4.68 12.21 1.48
C LYS A 126 4.00 11.05 0.77
N GLY A 127 3.44 11.33 -0.39
CA GLY A 127 2.94 10.33 -1.32
C GLY A 127 3.96 10.04 -2.43
N GLN A 128 4.16 8.78 -2.77
CA GLN A 128 4.88 8.39 -3.98
C GLN A 128 4.10 7.31 -4.70
N GLN A 129 4.06 7.41 -6.02
CA GLN A 129 3.45 6.40 -6.85
C GLN A 129 4.48 5.35 -7.24
N PHE A 130 4.04 4.11 -7.24
CA PHE A 130 4.84 2.94 -7.56
C PHE A 130 4.12 2.09 -8.59
N VAL A 131 4.92 1.36 -9.34
CA VAL A 131 4.50 0.23 -10.14
C VAL A 131 4.96 -1.04 -9.45
N LEU A 132 4.01 -1.91 -9.14
CA LEU A 132 4.23 -3.23 -8.57
C LEU A 132 4.17 -4.29 -9.66
N ARG A 133 5.24 -5.07 -9.79
CA ARG A 133 5.36 -6.15 -10.77
C ARG A 133 5.85 -7.43 -10.11
N LYS A 134 5.37 -8.58 -10.59
CA LYS A 134 5.95 -9.88 -10.24
C LYS A 134 7.17 -10.14 -11.11
N VAL A 135 8.34 -10.31 -10.49
CA VAL A 135 9.61 -10.64 -11.14
C VAL A 135 10.09 -12.00 -10.61
N GLY A 136 9.90 -13.05 -11.40
CA GLY A 136 10.04 -14.43 -10.92
C GLY A 136 8.98 -14.72 -9.86
N GLU A 137 9.41 -15.14 -8.66
CA GLU A 137 8.52 -15.41 -7.53
C GLU A 137 8.36 -14.22 -6.57
N LYS A 138 8.96 -13.05 -6.86
CA LYS A 138 8.95 -11.90 -5.96
C LYS A 138 8.14 -10.75 -6.52
N TRP A 139 7.35 -10.10 -5.66
CA TRP A 139 6.76 -8.81 -5.95
C TRP A 139 7.78 -7.70 -5.72
N VAL A 140 7.89 -6.80 -6.69
CA VAL A 140 8.85 -5.69 -6.68
C VAL A 140 8.11 -4.40 -6.96
N ALA A 141 8.15 -3.47 -6.01
CA ALA A 141 7.67 -2.11 -6.19
C ALA A 141 8.80 -1.23 -6.74
N ARG A 142 8.51 -0.47 -7.79
CA ARG A 142 9.43 0.50 -8.40
C ARG A 142 8.78 1.87 -8.42
N PRO A 143 9.46 2.93 -7.96
CA PRO A 143 8.89 4.27 -8.02
C PRO A 143 8.70 4.69 -9.49
N THR A 144 7.58 5.35 -9.78
CA THR A 144 7.31 5.89 -11.13
C THR A 144 8.02 7.22 -11.38
N GLY A 145 8.52 7.86 -10.33
CA GLY A 145 9.03 9.23 -10.33
C GLY A 145 7.98 10.28 -9.96
N VAL A 146 6.70 9.88 -9.87
CA VAL A 146 5.63 10.76 -9.39
C VAL A 146 5.61 10.75 -7.86
N SER A 147 5.64 11.95 -7.27
CA SER A 147 5.52 12.12 -5.82
C SER A 147 4.74 13.40 -5.50
N VAL A 148 4.09 13.39 -4.35
CA VAL A 148 3.33 14.52 -3.80
C VAL A 148 3.83 14.75 -2.38
N ILE A 149 4.14 16.00 -2.06
CA ILE A 149 4.45 16.43 -0.70
C ILE A 149 3.40 17.49 -0.37
N SER A 150 2.68 17.29 0.72
CA SER A 150 1.68 18.23 1.25
C SER A 150 2.04 18.58 2.67
#